data_AF-A0A9D8SVQ7-F1
#
_entry.id   AF-A0A9D8SVQ7-F1
#
_cell.length_a   1.000
_cell.length_b   1.000
_cell.length_c   1.000
_cell.angle_alpha   90.00
_cell.angle_beta   90.00
_cell.angle_gamma   90.00
#
_symmetry.space_group_name_H-M   'P 1'
#
loop_
_entity.id
_entity.type
_entity.pdbx_description
1 polymer ?
#
loop_
_entity_poly.entity_id
_entity_poly.type
_entity_poly.pdbx_seq_one_letter_code
_entity_poly.pdbx_strand_id
1 'polypeptide(L)'
;KPYFSIEVIRNLDMDEFAQATGLIEEEKNVIISINPYYVIDLNDDATIELIDYKEQYKMEVDDETAEERNYNVWATKVFYVEMNLRDKEVAPAVRQALVDYLNASPVMQKAWETNKVFVQGCIDALESEFRKIDSLQNIALNKEEAGTGFIETRRGTTSTYGSGTFIQVLSWDKNRLKEMIYEHQLTMNDLNEGPIFCNSPISYSEDTRSSLKWHLINGLFFGLLLGYAVVLLLMNRQKIAAFFNKK
;
A
#
# COMPACT_ATOMS: atom_id res chain seq x y z
N LYS A 1 -13.92 7.93 -2.34
CA LYS A 1 -13.07 8.04 -1.13
C LYS A 1 -13.19 6.73 -0.34
N PRO A 2 -12.16 5.88 -0.36
CA PRO A 2 -12.16 4.50 0.17
C PRO A 2 -11.94 4.40 1.70
N TYR A 3 -12.38 5.39 2.47
CA TYR A 3 -12.27 5.41 3.93
C TYR A 3 -13.20 4.42 4.65
N PHE A 4 -14.01 3.67 3.90
CA PHE A 4 -15.04 2.82 4.46
C PHE A 4 -14.48 1.57 5.13
N SER A 5 -13.31 1.05 4.71
CA SER A 5 -12.76 -0.19 5.27
C SER A 5 -12.17 -0.02 6.67
N ILE A 6 -11.46 1.09 6.91
CA ILE A 6 -10.84 1.37 8.21
C ILE A 6 -11.89 1.51 9.31
N GLU A 7 -12.98 2.23 9.04
CA GLU A 7 -14.05 2.43 10.03
C GLU A 7 -14.81 1.13 10.36
N VAL A 8 -14.91 0.18 9.42
CA VAL A 8 -15.48 -1.15 9.71
C VAL A 8 -14.62 -1.90 10.71
N ILE A 9 -13.30 -1.83 10.58
CA ILE A 9 -12.38 -2.51 11.51
C ILE A 9 -12.31 -1.77 12.86
N ARG A 10 -12.37 -0.43 12.88
CA ARG A 10 -12.37 0.34 14.14
C ARG A 10 -13.56 0.04 15.04
N ASN A 11 -14.70 -0.20 14.42
CA ASN A 11 -15.95 -0.51 15.11
C ASN A 11 -16.23 -2.01 15.15
N LEU A 12 -15.20 -2.84 14.92
CA LEU A 12 -15.34 -4.29 14.89
C LEU A 12 -15.71 -4.80 16.29
N ASP A 13 -16.90 -5.39 16.40
CA ASP A 13 -17.28 -6.16 17.56
C ASP A 13 -16.66 -7.56 17.45
N MET A 14 -15.86 -7.95 18.46
CA MET A 14 -15.13 -9.22 18.42
C MET A 14 -16.04 -10.46 18.55
N ASP A 15 -17.22 -10.31 19.15
CA ASP A 15 -18.20 -11.40 19.25
C ASP A 15 -18.92 -11.58 17.91
N GLU A 16 -19.32 -10.48 17.28
CA GLU A 16 -19.91 -10.49 15.92
C GLU A 16 -18.90 -11.01 14.89
N PHE A 17 -17.66 -10.54 14.96
CA PHE A 17 -16.57 -11.00 14.11
C PHE A 17 -16.37 -12.51 14.21
N ALA A 18 -16.21 -13.04 15.43
CA ALA A 18 -15.99 -14.47 15.63
C ALA A 18 -17.17 -15.33 15.12
N GLN A 19 -18.41 -14.87 15.33
CA GLN A 19 -19.59 -15.56 14.81
C GLN A 19 -19.66 -15.53 13.28
N ALA A 20 -19.35 -14.38 12.67
CA ALA A 20 -19.42 -14.19 11.23
C ALA A 20 -18.34 -14.99 10.48
N THR A 21 -17.16 -15.18 11.08
CA THR A 21 -16.03 -15.87 10.44
C THR A 21 -15.87 -17.32 10.87
N GLY A 22 -16.66 -17.79 11.83
CA GLY A 22 -16.58 -19.16 12.34
C GLY A 22 -15.30 -19.45 13.11
N LEU A 23 -14.63 -18.42 13.65
CA LEU A 23 -13.49 -18.61 14.54
C LEU A 23 -13.94 -19.37 15.78
N ILE A 24 -13.21 -20.42 16.15
CA ILE A 24 -13.51 -21.14 17.38
C ILE A 24 -13.17 -20.27 18.59
N GLU A 25 -13.84 -20.49 19.72
CA GLU A 25 -13.63 -19.66 20.92
C GLU A 25 -12.17 -19.62 21.38
N GLU A 26 -11.42 -20.70 21.16
CA GLU A 26 -9.99 -20.75 21.45
C GLU A 26 -9.18 -19.73 20.62
N GLU A 27 -9.50 -19.56 19.34
CA GLU A 27 -8.83 -18.61 18.44
C GLU A 27 -9.21 -17.16 18.77
N LYS A 28 -10.49 -16.92 19.10
CA LYS A 28 -10.98 -15.60 19.52
C LYS A 28 -10.29 -15.12 20.80
N ASN A 29 -10.13 -15.99 21.80
CA ASN A 29 -9.50 -15.66 23.08
C ASN A 29 -7.99 -15.36 22.97
N VAL A 30 -7.38 -15.69 21.83
CA VAL A 30 -5.99 -15.39 21.51
C VAL A 30 -5.85 -13.98 20.92
N ILE A 31 -6.89 -13.40 20.34
CA ILE A 31 -6.88 -12.06 19.77
C ILE A 31 -6.93 -11.02 20.90
N ILE A 32 -5.91 -10.17 20.98
CA ILE A 32 -5.84 -9.06 21.95
C ILE A 32 -6.46 -7.80 21.34
N SER A 33 -6.08 -7.47 20.10
CA SER A 33 -6.63 -6.34 19.36
C SER A 33 -6.36 -6.46 17.86
N ILE A 34 -7.23 -5.82 17.07
CA ILE A 34 -7.08 -5.63 15.63
C ILE A 34 -7.25 -4.13 15.39
N ASN A 35 -6.19 -3.45 14.96
CA ASN A 35 -6.17 -2.00 14.80
C ASN A 35 -5.84 -1.62 13.35
N PRO A 36 -6.70 -0.86 12.68
CA PRO A 36 -6.43 -0.35 11.34
C PRO A 36 -5.72 1.01 11.40
N TYR A 37 -4.76 1.22 10.50
CA TYR A 37 -3.99 2.45 10.38
C TYR A 37 -3.90 2.91 8.93
N TYR A 38 -3.82 4.22 8.75
CA TYR A 38 -3.57 4.81 7.44
C TYR A 38 -2.13 4.57 7.02
N VAL A 39 -1.96 4.41 5.72
CA VAL A 39 -0.65 4.33 5.08
C VAL A 39 -0.40 5.63 4.34
N ILE A 40 0.84 6.08 4.32
CA ILE A 40 1.29 7.23 3.53
C ILE A 40 1.88 6.70 2.23
N ASP A 41 1.42 7.26 1.12
CA ASP A 41 1.94 7.04 -0.24
C ASP A 41 2.27 8.40 -0.83
N LEU A 42 3.52 8.85 -0.69
CA LEU A 42 3.94 10.20 -1.09
C LEU A 42 3.98 10.40 -2.61
N ASN A 43 4.14 9.31 -3.37
CA ASN A 43 4.32 9.36 -4.82
C ASN A 43 3.06 8.96 -5.62
N ASP A 44 1.98 8.56 -4.93
CA ASP A 44 0.77 7.96 -5.53
C ASP A 44 1.12 6.79 -6.47
N ASP A 45 2.18 6.05 -6.11
CA ASP A 45 2.69 4.91 -6.89
C ASP A 45 2.36 3.56 -6.24
N ALA A 46 1.50 3.59 -5.21
CA ALA A 46 1.12 2.46 -4.37
C ALA A 46 2.28 1.84 -3.56
N THR A 47 3.43 2.50 -3.48
CA THR A 47 4.53 2.11 -2.61
C THR A 47 4.29 2.65 -1.21
N ILE A 48 4.23 1.74 -0.24
CA ILE A 48 4.04 2.09 1.16
C ILE A 48 5.36 2.67 1.71
N GLU A 49 5.44 3.98 1.99
CA GLU A 49 6.63 4.54 2.64
C GLU A 49 6.52 4.60 4.17
N LEU A 50 5.33 4.91 4.70
CA LEU A 50 5.12 5.06 6.14
C LEU A 50 3.72 4.62 6.58
N ILE A 51 3.60 4.15 7.82
CA ILE A 51 2.32 3.91 8.49
C ILE A 51 2.04 5.08 9.45
N ASP A 52 0.89 5.71 9.32
CA ASP A 52 0.47 6.83 10.15
C ASP A 52 -0.32 6.35 11.37
N TYR A 53 0.41 5.86 12.39
CA TYR A 53 -0.18 5.37 13.64
C TYR A 53 -0.95 6.43 14.45
N LYS A 54 -0.69 7.72 14.20
CA LYS A 54 -1.22 8.84 15.00
C LYS A 54 -2.18 9.74 14.22
N GLU A 55 -2.48 9.40 12.98
CA GLU A 55 -3.33 10.18 12.07
C GLU A 55 -2.89 11.64 11.89
N GLN A 56 -1.58 11.89 11.91
CA GLN A 56 -1.02 13.24 11.85
C GLN A 56 -0.98 13.80 10.42
N TYR A 57 -1.13 12.94 9.41
CA TYR A 57 -1.04 13.29 7.99
C TYR A 57 -2.41 13.35 7.30
N LYS A 58 -3.48 13.59 8.07
CA LYS A 58 -4.84 13.77 7.53
C LYS A 58 -4.89 15.00 6.64
N MET A 59 -5.52 14.93 5.47
CA MET A 59 -5.77 16.11 4.65
C MET A 59 -6.59 17.15 5.42
N GLU A 60 -5.98 18.30 5.74
CA GLU A 60 -6.72 19.48 6.19
C GLU A 60 -7.13 20.25 4.93
N VAL A 61 -8.43 20.33 4.69
CA VAL A 61 -9.00 21.21 3.67
C VAL A 61 -9.15 22.57 4.33
N ASP A 62 -8.44 23.58 3.82
CA ASP A 62 -8.66 24.97 4.21
C ASP A 62 -9.89 25.50 3.47
N ASP A 63 -11.01 25.59 4.19
CA ASP A 63 -12.32 26.01 3.67
C ASP A 63 -12.32 27.44 3.09
N GLU A 64 -11.30 28.27 3.41
CA GLU A 64 -11.24 29.68 2.99
C GLU A 64 -10.46 29.91 1.69
N THR A 65 -9.54 29.02 1.31
CA THR A 65 -8.65 29.25 0.15
C THR A 65 -8.86 28.27 -1.00
N ALA A 66 -9.51 27.11 -0.78
CA ALA A 66 -9.58 26.00 -1.74
C ALA A 66 -8.21 25.59 -2.33
N GLU A 67 -7.11 26.09 -1.75
CA GLU A 67 -5.77 25.64 -2.03
C GLU A 67 -5.56 24.41 -1.15
N GLU A 68 -5.78 23.25 -1.75
CA GLU A 68 -5.35 21.98 -1.18
C GLU A 68 -3.86 22.13 -0.85
N ARG A 69 -3.51 22.26 0.45
CA ARG A 69 -2.13 22.14 0.89
C ARG A 69 -1.75 20.68 0.71
N ASN A 70 -1.34 20.36 -0.52
CA ASN A 70 -0.74 19.11 -0.94
C ASN A 70 0.48 18.86 -0.07
N TYR A 71 0.39 18.12 1.03
CA TYR A 71 1.43 17.22 1.56
C TYR A 71 0.88 16.30 2.69
N ASN A 72 -0.37 15.82 2.56
CA ASN A 72 -1.02 14.93 3.54
C ASN A 72 -1.59 13.71 2.80
N VAL A 73 -0.72 12.74 2.52
CA VAL A 73 -0.89 11.77 1.43
C VAL A 73 -1.25 10.39 1.96
N TRP A 74 -2.42 10.27 2.62
CA TRP A 74 -2.93 8.94 2.95
C TRP A 74 -3.24 8.19 1.66
N ALA A 75 -2.61 7.03 1.51
CA ALA A 75 -2.90 6.06 0.47
C ALA A 75 -4.40 5.76 0.51
N THR A 76 -5.06 5.97 -0.62
CA THR A 76 -6.51 5.76 -0.67
C THR A 76 -6.81 4.27 -0.84
N LYS A 77 -6.04 3.55 -1.66
CA LYS A 77 -6.37 2.15 -2.00
C LYS A 77 -5.83 1.11 -1.02
N VAL A 78 -5.03 1.52 -0.04
CA VAL A 78 -4.32 0.61 0.87
C VAL A 78 -4.40 1.14 2.29
N PHE A 79 -4.52 0.22 3.25
CA PHE A 79 -4.42 0.52 4.68
C PHE A 79 -3.65 -0.60 5.38
N TYR A 80 -3.11 -0.30 6.55
CA TYR A 80 -2.36 -1.24 7.35
C TYR A 80 -3.25 -1.78 8.48
N VAL A 81 -3.13 -3.07 8.78
CA VAL A 81 -3.80 -3.68 9.93
C VAL A 81 -2.74 -4.28 10.84
N GLU A 82 -2.72 -3.84 12.08
CA GLU A 82 -1.95 -4.46 13.15
C GLU A 82 -2.85 -5.43 13.92
N MET A 83 -2.38 -6.66 14.08
CA MET A 83 -3.05 -7.66 14.91
C MET A 83 -2.14 -8.04 16.06
N ASN A 84 -2.62 -7.82 17.28
CA ASN A 84 -1.94 -8.25 18.49
C ASN A 84 -2.55 -9.57 18.94
N LEU A 85 -1.76 -10.64 18.88
CA LEU A 85 -2.19 -12.01 19.18
C LEU A 85 -1.33 -12.60 20.30
N ARG A 86 -1.93 -13.42 21.16
CA ARG A 86 -1.19 -14.17 22.20
C ARG A 86 -0.39 -15.33 21.62
N ASP A 87 -0.80 -15.84 20.48
CA ASP A 87 -0.16 -16.92 19.73
C ASP A 87 -0.04 -16.52 18.26
N LYS A 88 1.19 -16.59 17.75
CA LYS A 88 1.53 -16.23 16.38
C LYS A 88 1.04 -17.27 15.36
N GLU A 89 0.86 -18.53 15.78
CA GLU A 89 0.47 -19.61 14.88
C GLU A 89 -0.98 -19.42 14.38
N VAL A 90 -1.79 -18.66 15.11
CA VAL A 90 -3.18 -18.33 14.79
C VAL A 90 -3.28 -17.14 13.82
N ALA A 91 -2.18 -16.41 13.58
CA ALA A 91 -2.18 -15.21 12.74
C ALA A 91 -2.69 -15.43 11.30
N PRO A 92 -2.33 -16.53 10.60
CA PRO A 92 -2.84 -16.78 9.25
C PRO A 92 -4.36 -16.99 9.22
N ALA A 93 -4.92 -17.68 10.21
CA ALA A 93 -6.36 -17.94 10.32
C ALA A 93 -7.14 -16.65 10.59
N VAL A 94 -6.68 -15.84 11.56
CA VAL A 94 -7.31 -14.56 11.90
C VAL A 94 -7.23 -13.56 10.74
N ARG A 95 -6.11 -13.55 10.01
CA ARG A 95 -5.97 -12.75 8.80
C ARG A 95 -7.02 -13.13 7.76
N GLN A 96 -7.19 -14.42 7.48
CA GLN A 96 -8.17 -14.89 6.49
C GLN A 96 -9.60 -14.56 6.93
N ALA A 97 -9.93 -14.82 8.21
CA ALA A 97 -11.20 -14.45 8.81
C ALA A 97 -11.50 -12.95 8.65
N LEU A 98 -10.52 -12.08 8.88
CA LEU A 98 -10.67 -10.63 8.68
C LEU A 98 -10.95 -10.26 7.23
N VAL A 99 -10.22 -10.85 6.28
CA VAL A 99 -10.46 -10.63 4.84
C VAL A 99 -11.87 -11.09 4.46
N ASP A 100 -12.28 -12.27 4.91
CA ASP A 100 -13.60 -12.82 4.61
C ASP A 100 -14.72 -11.98 5.21
N TYR A 101 -14.55 -11.51 6.45
CA TYR A 101 -15.50 -10.62 7.12
C TYR A 101 -15.69 -9.30 6.36
N LEU A 102 -14.57 -8.67 5.96
CA LEU A 102 -14.64 -7.42 5.21
C LEU A 102 -15.22 -7.64 3.81
N ASN A 103 -14.91 -8.75 3.16
CA ASN A 103 -15.49 -9.13 1.88
C ASN A 103 -16.99 -9.46 1.98
N ALA A 104 -17.47 -9.94 3.13
CA ALA A 104 -18.90 -10.15 3.36
C ALA A 104 -19.68 -8.86 3.64
N SER A 105 -19.00 -7.75 3.95
CA SER A 105 -19.65 -6.47 4.25
C SER A 105 -20.48 -5.95 3.07
N PRO A 106 -21.80 -5.71 3.24
CA PRO A 106 -22.65 -5.17 2.16
C PRO A 106 -22.17 -3.82 1.63
N VAL A 107 -21.53 -3.02 2.49
CA VAL A 107 -20.97 -1.71 2.12
C VAL A 107 -19.77 -1.89 1.19
N MET A 108 -18.86 -2.83 1.52
CA MET A 108 -17.71 -3.14 0.69
C MET A 108 -18.15 -3.74 -0.66
N GLN A 109 -19.08 -4.69 -0.62
CA GLN A 109 -19.64 -5.33 -1.81
C GLN A 109 -20.27 -4.31 -2.78
N LYS A 110 -21.07 -3.37 -2.26
CA LYS A 110 -21.68 -2.32 -3.08
C LYS A 110 -20.63 -1.40 -3.72
N ALA A 111 -19.62 -0.98 -2.95
CA ALA A 111 -18.54 -0.12 -3.46
C ALA A 111 -17.71 -0.84 -4.53
N TRP A 112 -17.41 -2.12 -4.29
CA TRP A 112 -16.70 -3.00 -5.20
C TRP A 112 -17.45 -3.20 -6.52
N GLU A 113 -18.73 -3.57 -6.49
CA GLU A 113 -19.55 -3.73 -7.70
C GLU A 113 -19.66 -2.42 -8.50
N THR A 114 -19.80 -1.28 -7.80
CA THR A 114 -19.82 0.03 -8.45
C THR A 114 -18.51 0.30 -9.19
N ASN A 115 -17.37 -0.03 -8.57
CA ASN A 115 -16.06 0.13 -9.20
C ASN A 115 -15.86 -0.83 -10.38
N LYS A 116 -16.32 -2.09 -10.29
CA LYS A 116 -16.26 -3.03 -11.43
C LYS A 116 -17.04 -2.52 -12.62
N VAL A 117 -18.28 -2.07 -12.41
CA VAL A 117 -19.10 -1.48 -13.47
C VAL A 117 -18.42 -0.27 -14.08
N PHE A 118 -17.84 0.61 -13.25
CA PHE A 118 -17.11 1.78 -13.73
C PHE A 118 -15.89 1.41 -14.58
N VAL A 119 -15.00 0.55 -14.07
CA VAL A 119 -13.78 0.14 -14.78
C VAL A 119 -14.11 -0.59 -16.07
N GLN A 120 -15.11 -1.48 -16.07
CA GLN A 120 -15.57 -2.14 -17.30
C GLN A 120 -16.09 -1.12 -18.32
N GLY A 121 -16.87 -0.14 -17.88
CA GLY A 121 -17.35 0.94 -18.75
C GLY A 121 -16.22 1.77 -19.36
N CYS A 122 -15.14 2.01 -18.61
CA CYS A 122 -13.93 2.65 -19.13
C CYS A 122 -13.25 1.79 -20.21
N ILE A 123 -13.08 0.48 -19.96
CA ILE A 123 -12.51 -0.44 -20.96
C ILE A 123 -13.34 -0.43 -22.23
N ASP A 124 -14.67 -0.59 -22.13
CA ASP A 124 -15.57 -0.64 -23.28
C ASP A 124 -15.54 0.66 -24.09
N ALA A 125 -15.48 1.82 -23.41
CA ALA A 125 -15.37 3.12 -24.05
C ALA A 125 -14.02 3.28 -24.78
N LEU A 126 -12.91 2.89 -24.15
CA LEU A 126 -11.59 2.96 -24.75
C LEU A 126 -11.45 2.01 -25.94
N GLU A 127 -11.99 0.79 -25.86
CA GLU A 127 -12.04 -0.15 -26.98
C GLU A 127 -12.88 0.39 -28.14
N SER A 128 -14.00 1.05 -27.85
CA SER A 128 -14.82 1.71 -28.87
C SER A 128 -14.06 2.82 -29.58
N GLU A 129 -13.37 3.69 -28.84
CA GLU A 129 -12.51 4.73 -29.41
C GLU A 129 -11.34 4.15 -30.21
N PHE A 130 -10.73 3.07 -29.72
CA PHE A 130 -9.67 2.36 -30.44
C PHE A 130 -10.17 1.85 -31.81
N ARG A 131 -11.36 1.25 -31.87
CA ARG A 131 -11.97 0.79 -33.13
C ARG A 131 -12.29 1.93 -34.09
N LYS A 132 -12.74 3.10 -33.57
CA LYS A 132 -12.97 4.29 -34.40
C LYS A 132 -11.68 4.79 -35.03
N ILE A 133 -10.60 4.88 -34.26
CA ILE A 133 -9.28 5.31 -34.76
C ILE A 133 -8.73 4.29 -35.78
N ASP A 134 -8.88 2.99 -35.51
CA ASP A 134 -8.47 1.93 -36.43
C ASP A 134 -9.21 2.04 -37.78
N SER A 135 -10.53 2.29 -37.74
CA SER A 135 -11.34 2.55 -38.92
C SER A 135 -10.91 3.82 -39.68
N LEU A 136 -10.68 4.92 -38.97
CA LEU A 136 -10.22 6.19 -39.56
C LEU A 136 -8.86 6.02 -40.26
N GLN A 137 -7.94 5.27 -39.66
CA GLN A 137 -6.65 4.96 -40.27
C GLN A 137 -6.82 4.14 -41.55
N ASN A 138 -7.68 3.11 -41.54
CA ASN A 138 -7.97 2.30 -42.73
C ASN A 138 -8.58 3.15 -43.86
N ILE A 139 -9.49 4.07 -43.54
CA ILE A 139 -10.08 5.00 -44.52
C ILE A 139 -9.01 5.96 -45.08
N ALA A 140 -8.12 6.48 -44.24
CA ALA A 140 -7.05 7.38 -44.66
C ALA A 140 -6.07 6.69 -45.62
N LEU A 141 -5.64 5.46 -45.29
CA LEU A 141 -4.75 4.66 -46.12
C LEU A 141 -5.40 4.26 -47.46
N ASN A 142 -6.68 3.86 -47.44
CA ASN A 142 -7.42 3.50 -48.66
C ASN A 142 -7.70 4.72 -49.58
N LYS A 143 -7.75 5.95 -49.04
CA LYS A 143 -7.88 7.18 -49.84
C LYS A 143 -6.57 7.62 -50.49
N GLU A 144 -5.42 7.33 -49.89
CA GLU A 144 -4.11 7.58 -50.51
C GLU A 144 -3.88 6.68 -51.73
N GLU A 145 -4.30 5.42 -51.71
CA GLU A 145 -4.23 4.52 -52.88
C GLU A 145 -5.12 4.99 -54.06
N ALA A 146 -6.19 5.74 -53.77
CA ALA A 146 -7.12 6.27 -54.77
C ALA A 146 -6.66 7.59 -55.44
N GLY A 147 -5.45 8.07 -55.09
CA GLY A 147 -4.82 9.22 -55.75
C GLY A 147 -5.60 10.52 -55.56
N THR A 148 -5.52 11.14 -54.39
CA THR A 148 -5.58 12.61 -54.23
C THR A 148 -5.37 13.01 -52.76
N GLY A 149 -4.34 13.83 -52.52
CA GLY A 149 -4.25 14.72 -51.37
C GLY A 149 -3.69 14.10 -50.08
N PHE A 150 -2.44 14.46 -49.79
CA PHE A 150 -1.85 14.36 -48.45
C PHE A 150 -2.80 15.00 -47.42
N ILE A 151 -3.42 14.18 -46.58
CA ILE A 151 -4.04 14.67 -45.35
C ILE A 151 -2.90 14.74 -44.33
N GLU A 152 -2.31 15.92 -44.20
CA GLU A 152 -1.36 16.23 -43.15
C GLU A 152 -2.12 16.31 -41.81
N THR A 153 -2.49 15.17 -41.25
CA THR A 153 -2.93 15.09 -39.86
C THR A 153 -1.72 15.35 -38.98
N ARG A 154 -1.68 16.55 -38.39
CA ARG A 154 -0.72 16.98 -37.36
C ARG A 154 -0.35 15.80 -36.45
N ARG A 155 0.93 15.42 -36.47
CA ARG A 155 1.61 14.33 -35.71
C ARG A 155 1.70 12.95 -36.39
N GLY A 156 1.93 12.89 -37.70
CA GLY A 156 2.53 11.71 -38.32
C GLY A 156 4.06 11.74 -38.19
N THR A 157 4.67 10.76 -37.53
CA THR A 157 6.13 10.56 -37.58
C THR A 157 6.45 9.80 -38.85
N THR A 158 7.12 10.44 -39.82
CA THR A 158 7.60 9.77 -41.04
C THR A 158 8.92 9.08 -40.70
N SER A 159 8.97 7.75 -40.76
CA SER A 159 10.20 6.98 -40.59
C SER A 159 10.55 6.26 -41.88
N THR A 160 11.70 6.61 -42.46
CA THR A 160 12.22 6.00 -43.69
C THR A 160 13.17 4.85 -43.34
N TYR A 161 12.77 3.62 -43.63
CA TYR A 161 13.65 2.44 -43.57
C TYR A 161 13.54 1.72 -44.93
N GLY A 162 14.63 1.70 -45.70
CA GLY A 162 14.77 0.92 -46.94
C GLY A 162 13.66 1.08 -47.99
N SER A 163 13.87 1.92 -49.00
CA SER A 163 13.03 2.10 -50.22
C SER A 163 11.52 2.38 -50.06
N GLY A 164 10.95 2.36 -48.85
CA GLY A 164 9.56 2.68 -48.56
C GLY A 164 9.42 3.87 -47.62
N THR A 165 8.45 4.76 -47.90
CA THR A 165 8.00 5.80 -46.97
C THR A 165 6.77 5.27 -46.25
N PHE A 166 6.87 5.10 -44.92
CA PHE A 166 5.73 4.69 -44.10
C PHE A 166 5.11 5.94 -43.46
N ILE A 167 3.83 6.20 -43.75
CA ILE A 167 3.06 7.24 -43.09
C ILE A 167 2.29 6.58 -41.94
N GLN A 168 2.71 6.84 -40.71
CA GLN A 168 1.97 6.40 -39.52
C GLN A 168 0.96 7.47 -39.12
N VAL A 169 -0.28 7.34 -39.59
CA VAL A 169 -1.40 8.16 -39.15
C VAL A 169 -1.96 7.57 -37.84
N LEU A 170 -2.05 8.38 -36.77
CA LEU A 170 -2.69 8.04 -35.49
C LEU A 170 -2.03 6.90 -34.67
N SER A 171 -0.77 6.53 -34.95
CA SER A 171 -0.08 5.45 -34.22
C SER A 171 0.14 5.77 -32.74
N TRP A 172 0.43 7.04 -32.42
CA TRP A 172 0.60 7.49 -31.03
C TRP A 172 -0.70 7.37 -30.23
N ASP A 173 -1.82 7.83 -30.78
CA ASP A 173 -3.14 7.74 -30.12
C ASP A 173 -3.55 6.29 -29.90
N LYS A 174 -3.30 5.39 -30.88
CA LYS A 174 -3.53 3.94 -30.73
C LYS A 174 -2.70 3.33 -29.62
N ASN A 175 -1.42 3.64 -29.55
CA ASN A 175 -0.53 3.10 -28.53
C ASN A 175 -0.95 3.57 -27.13
N ARG A 176 -1.28 4.86 -26.99
CA ARG A 176 -1.79 5.42 -25.74
C ARG A 176 -3.11 4.78 -25.30
N LEU A 177 -4.05 4.56 -26.23
CA LEU A 177 -5.30 3.88 -25.90
C LEU A 177 -5.08 2.42 -25.47
N LYS A 178 -4.15 1.71 -26.11
CA LYS A 178 -3.78 0.34 -25.71
C LYS A 178 -3.19 0.30 -24.30
N GLU A 179 -2.32 1.25 -23.98
CA GLU A 179 -1.73 1.40 -22.65
C GLU A 179 -2.82 1.65 -21.60
N MET A 180 -3.72 2.60 -21.84
CA MET A 180 -4.85 2.88 -20.94
C MET A 180 -5.78 1.68 -20.79
N ILE A 181 -6.08 0.94 -21.87
CA ILE A 181 -6.89 -0.29 -21.80
C ILE A 181 -6.20 -1.33 -20.94
N TYR A 182 -4.89 -1.52 -21.13
CA TYR A 182 -4.10 -2.47 -20.36
C TYR A 182 -4.09 -2.14 -18.86
N GLU A 183 -3.91 -0.87 -18.49
CA GLU A 183 -3.98 -0.41 -17.09
C GLU A 183 -5.34 -0.71 -16.43
N HIS A 184 -6.44 -0.46 -17.16
CA HIS A 184 -7.78 -0.76 -16.65
C HIS A 184 -8.05 -2.27 -16.59
N GLN A 185 -7.48 -3.06 -17.52
CA GLN A 185 -7.55 -4.53 -17.46
C GLN A 185 -6.78 -5.09 -16.25
N LEU A 186 -5.62 -4.53 -15.92
CA LEU A 186 -4.90 -4.86 -14.69
C LEU A 186 -5.76 -4.55 -13.46
N THR A 187 -6.33 -3.35 -13.41
CA THR A 187 -7.26 -2.97 -12.32
C THR A 187 -8.46 -3.91 -12.22
N MET A 188 -9.01 -4.36 -13.36
CA MET A 188 -10.12 -5.32 -13.39
C MET A 188 -9.71 -6.70 -12.87
N ASN A 189 -8.48 -7.14 -13.15
CA ASN A 189 -7.96 -8.39 -12.60
C ASN A 189 -7.88 -8.32 -11.07
N ASP A 190 -7.37 -7.23 -10.52
CA ASP A 190 -7.32 -7.01 -9.07
C ASP A 190 -8.74 -6.99 -8.47
N LEU A 191 -9.68 -6.30 -9.12
CA LEU A 191 -11.09 -6.28 -8.72
C LEU A 191 -11.76 -7.66 -8.83
N ASN A 192 -11.22 -8.62 -9.57
CA ASN A 192 -11.78 -9.97 -9.62
C ASN A 192 -11.37 -10.81 -8.41
N GLU A 193 -10.37 -10.40 -7.62
CA GLU A 193 -9.97 -11.08 -6.39
C GLU A 193 -10.94 -10.80 -5.23
N GLY A 194 -11.64 -9.66 -5.25
CA GLY A 194 -12.68 -9.31 -4.30
C GLY A 194 -12.62 -7.84 -3.86
N PRO A 195 -13.52 -7.40 -2.95
CA PRO A 195 -13.49 -6.05 -2.39
C PRO A 195 -12.19 -5.70 -1.65
N ILE A 196 -11.64 -6.66 -0.91
CA ILE A 196 -10.39 -6.56 -0.16
C ILE A 196 -9.55 -7.81 -0.41
N PHE A 197 -8.26 -7.59 -0.67
CA PHE A 197 -7.24 -8.61 -0.79
C PHE A 197 -5.98 -8.18 -0.03
N CYS A 198 -5.20 -9.16 0.42
CA CYS A 198 -4.03 -8.93 1.27
C CYS A 198 -2.74 -9.17 0.47
N ASN A 199 -2.06 -8.10 0.05
CA ASN A 199 -0.85 -8.19 -0.77
C ASN A 199 0.45 -8.43 0.03
N SER A 200 0.46 -8.12 1.33
CA SER A 200 1.67 -8.17 2.13
C SER A 200 1.81 -9.48 2.92
N PRO A 201 3.01 -10.08 2.99
CA PRO A 201 3.28 -11.15 3.94
C PRO A 201 3.08 -10.66 5.38
N ILE A 202 2.71 -11.59 6.27
CA ILE A 202 2.58 -11.32 7.72
C ILE A 202 3.98 -10.96 8.23
N SER A 203 4.15 -9.71 8.65
CA SER A 203 5.36 -9.23 9.29
C SER A 203 5.19 -9.34 10.80
N TYR A 204 6.04 -10.15 11.44
CA TYR A 204 6.07 -10.24 12.89
C TYR A 204 6.99 -9.12 13.40
N SER A 205 6.45 -8.19 14.19
CA SER A 205 7.33 -7.31 14.96
C SER A 205 8.10 -8.17 15.96
N GLU A 206 9.43 -8.12 15.92
CA GLU A 206 10.23 -8.87 16.88
C GLU A 206 9.91 -8.33 18.28
N ASP A 207 9.52 -9.27 19.15
CA ASP A 207 9.14 -9.11 20.55
C ASP A 207 9.87 -7.93 21.23
N THR A 208 9.14 -6.90 21.64
CA THR A 208 9.66 -5.73 22.39
C THR A 208 10.35 -6.13 23.71
N ARG A 209 10.18 -7.39 24.15
CA ARG A 209 10.95 -8.05 25.20
C ARG A 209 12.47 -8.11 24.92
N SER A 210 12.90 -7.93 23.66
CA SER A 210 14.31 -7.80 23.29
C SER A 210 14.97 -6.61 24.00
N SER A 211 14.28 -5.47 24.10
CA SER A 211 14.75 -4.27 24.82
C SER A 211 15.00 -4.56 26.29
N LEU A 212 14.04 -5.21 26.97
CA LEU A 212 14.17 -5.53 28.40
C LEU A 212 15.33 -6.51 28.65
N LYS A 213 15.48 -7.53 27.78
CA LYS A 213 16.64 -8.44 27.82
C LYS A 213 17.95 -7.70 27.58
N TRP A 214 17.98 -6.77 26.63
CA TRP A 214 19.16 -5.97 26.31
C TRP A 214 19.57 -5.07 27.47
N HIS A 215 18.61 -4.43 28.13
CA HIS A 215 18.83 -3.61 29.32
C HIS A 215 19.25 -4.45 30.54
N LEU A 216 18.68 -5.63 30.72
CA LEU A 216 19.07 -6.56 31.78
C LEU A 216 20.51 -7.07 31.59
N ILE A 217 20.86 -7.50 30.38
CA ILE A 217 22.20 -8.01 30.06
C ILE A 217 23.24 -6.90 30.23
N ASN A 218 22.99 -5.71 29.69
CA ASN A 218 23.91 -4.60 29.81
C ASN A 218 23.98 -4.05 31.24
N GLY A 219 22.86 -4.00 31.96
CA GLY A 219 22.83 -3.63 33.37
C GLY A 219 23.67 -4.56 34.24
N LEU A 220 23.60 -5.87 34.00
CA LEU A 220 24.42 -6.88 34.69
C LEU A 220 25.90 -6.72 34.34
N PHE A 221 26.22 -6.48 33.06
CA PHE A 221 27.59 -6.29 32.59
C PHE A 221 28.24 -5.05 33.20
N PHE A 222 27.56 -3.89 33.15
CA PHE A 222 28.03 -2.65 33.76
C PHE A 222 28.12 -2.76 35.29
N GLY A 223 27.15 -3.44 35.93
CA GLY A 223 27.17 -3.69 37.37
C GLY A 223 28.39 -4.50 37.81
N LEU A 224 28.74 -5.56 37.07
CA LEU A 224 29.94 -6.37 37.32
C LEU A 224 31.23 -5.58 37.11
N LEU A 225 31.30 -4.76 36.05
CA LEU A 225 32.44 -3.88 35.77
C LEU A 225 32.67 -2.86 36.89
N LEU A 226 31.61 -2.20 37.35
CA LEU A 226 31.65 -1.27 38.47
C LEU A 226 32.05 -1.97 39.77
N GLY A 227 31.47 -3.13 40.06
CA GLY A 227 31.84 -3.94 41.22
C GLY A 227 33.33 -4.30 41.21
N TYR A 228 33.85 -4.73 40.05
CA TYR A 228 35.27 -5.05 39.89
C TYR A 228 36.18 -3.84 40.07
N ALA A 229 35.80 -2.68 39.53
CA ALA A 229 36.53 -1.43 39.71
C ALA A 229 36.59 -0.99 41.18
N VAL A 230 35.48 -1.13 41.93
CA VAL A 230 35.43 -0.85 43.37
C VAL A 230 36.33 -1.79 44.16
N VAL A 231 36.33 -3.09 43.84
CA VAL A 231 37.22 -4.07 44.48
C VAL A 231 38.68 -3.72 44.23
N LEU A 232 39.06 -3.36 43.01
CA LEU A 232 40.42 -2.94 42.68
C LEU A 232 40.84 -1.65 43.41
N LEU A 233 39.93 -0.69 43.55
CA LEU A 233 40.15 0.54 44.33
C LEU A 233 40.37 0.23 45.82
N LEU A 234 39.56 -0.67 46.39
CA LEU A 234 39.69 -1.09 47.79
C LEU A 234 40.99 -1.86 48.04
N MET A 235 41.37 -2.78 47.15
CA MET A 235 42.62 -3.54 47.24
C MET A 235 43.86 -2.63 47.13
N ASN A 236 43.76 -1.54 46.37
CA ASN A 236 44.85 -0.58 46.21
C ASN A 236 44.73 0.66 47.09
N ARG A 237 43.79 0.71 48.07
CA ARG A 237 43.51 1.93 48.85
C ARG A 237 44.76 2.52 49.49
N GLN A 238 45.68 1.68 49.97
CA GLN A 238 46.91 2.12 50.64
C GLN A 238 47.91 2.75 49.66
N LYS A 239 48.02 2.20 48.44
CA LYS A 239 48.85 2.76 47.37
C LYS A 239 48.28 4.09 46.85
N ILE A 240 46.95 4.17 46.74
CA ILE A 240 46.23 5.37 46.32
C ILE A 240 46.36 6.46 47.38
N ALA A 241 46.15 6.14 48.66
CA ALA A 241 46.36 7.08 49.77
C ALA A 241 47.82 7.56 49.85
N ALA A 242 48.80 6.68 49.62
CA ALA A 242 50.21 7.05 49.56
C ALA A 242 50.56 7.93 48.35
N PHE A 243 49.84 7.80 47.22
CA PHE A 243 49.99 8.67 46.06
C PHE A 243 49.44 10.08 46.32
N PHE A 244 48.28 10.19 46.99
CA PHE A 244 47.69 11.49 47.34
C PHE A 244 48.36 12.20 48.52
N ASN A 245 48.94 11.45 49.47
CA ASN A 245 49.73 12.01 50.58
C ASN A 245 51.17 12.39 50.19
N LYS A 246 51.57 12.20 48.92
CA LYS A 246 52.90 12.57 48.39
C LYS A 246 52.93 13.97 47.75
N LYS A 247 51.96 14.83 48.06
CA LYS A 247 52.00 16.27 47.75
C LYS A 247 52.49 17.06 48.94
#